data_AF-A0A3S0VDQ0-F1
#
_entry.id   AF-A0A3S0VDQ0-F1
#
_cell.length_a   1.000
_cell.length_b   1.000
_cell.length_c   1.000
_cell.angle_alpha   90.00
_cell.angle_beta   90.00
_cell.angle_gamma   90.00
#
_symmetry.space_group_name_H-M   'P 1'
#
loop_
_entity.id
_entity.type
_entity.pdbx_description
1 polymer ?
#
loop_
_entity_poly.entity_id
_entity_poly.type
_entity_poly.pdbx_seq_one_letter_code
_entity_poly.pdbx_strand_id
1 'polypeptide(L)' 'MLGPALEHLVKGIVDNPDDVRVVEQNTARGEVLEVHVNPEDLGRVIGRSGRTAKALRTLVTALADGRRVRVDVVDTDA' A
#
# COMPACT_ATOMS: atom_id res chain seq x y z
N MET A 1 -13.25 -1.20 1.90
CA MET A 1 -13.24 -0.62 0.53
C MET A 1 -11.88 -0.04 0.14
N LEU A 2 -11.06 0.45 1.09
CA LEU A 2 -9.75 1.03 0.77
C LEU A 2 -8.71 -0.03 0.34
N GLY A 3 -8.70 -1.22 0.95
CA GLY A 3 -7.79 -2.31 0.58
C GLY A 3 -7.88 -2.70 -0.90
N PRO A 4 -9.05 -3.10 -1.42
CA PRO A 4 -9.19 -3.47 -2.83
C PRO A 4 -8.83 -2.35 -3.82
N ALA A 5 -9.11 -1.09 -3.49
CA ALA A 5 -8.75 0.04 -4.33
C ALA A 5 -7.22 0.25 -4.35
N LEU A 6 -6.57 0.16 -3.19
CA LEU A 6 -5.12 0.25 -3.07
C LEU A 6 -4.44 -0.92 -3.80
N GLU A 7 -4.95 -2.14 -3.65
CA GLU A 7 -4.46 -3.33 -4.35
C GLU A 7 -4.52 -3.14 -5.87
N HIS A 8 -5.64 -2.64 -6.39
CA HIS A 8 -5.81 -2.34 -7.82
C HIS A 8 -4.77 -1.32 -8.33
N LEU A 9 -4.54 -0.24 -7.58
CA LEU A 9 -3.55 0.77 -7.94
C LEU A 9 -2.12 0.19 -7.95
N VAL A 10 -1.77 -0.61 -6.96
CA VAL A 10 -0.44 -1.23 -6.86
C VAL A 10 -0.22 -2.25 -7.98
N LYS A 11 -1.23 -3.05 -8.32
CA LYS A 11 -1.20 -3.97 -9.48
C LYS A 11 -0.89 -3.27 -10.81
N GLY A 12 -1.29 -2.01 -10.97
CA GLY A 12 -0.96 -1.21 -12.16
C GLY A 12 0.44 -0.61 -12.16
N ILE A 13 1.17 -0.68 -11.05
CA ILE A 13 2.53 -0.15 -10.92
C ILE A 13 3.57 -1.24 -11.17
N VAL A 14 3.35 -2.43 -10.60
CA VAL A 14 4.32 -3.53 -10.52
C VAL A 14 4.40 -4.38 -11.79
N ASP A 15 5.48 -5.16 -11.93
CA ASP A 15 5.63 -6.15 -13.01
C ASP A 15 5.03 -7.52 -12.62
N ASN A 16 4.90 -7.83 -11.32
CA ASN A 16 4.26 -9.06 -10.80
C ASN A 16 2.91 -8.75 -10.12
N PRO A 17 1.83 -8.47 -10.86
CA PRO A 17 0.53 -8.06 -10.28
C PRO A 17 -0.14 -9.15 -9.44
N ASP A 18 0.09 -10.42 -9.73
CA ASP A 18 -0.51 -11.55 -9.01
C ASP A 18 0.06 -11.72 -7.58
N ASP A 19 1.24 -11.14 -7.33
CA ASP A 19 1.91 -11.16 -6.02
C ASP A 19 1.50 -9.99 -5.12
N VAL A 20 0.66 -9.07 -5.62
CA VAL A 20 0.18 -7.94 -4.82
C VAL A 20 -0.93 -8.39 -3.88
N ARG A 21 -0.73 -8.16 -2.58
CA ARG A 21 -1.72 -8.42 -1.54
C ARG A 21 -1.80 -7.26 -0.57
N VAL A 22 -3.02 -6.91 -0.17
CA VAL A 22 -3.25 -5.90 0.88
C VAL A 22 -3.86 -6.57 2.09
N VAL A 23 -3.19 -6.47 3.24
CA VAL A 23 -3.67 -6.97 4.53
C VAL A 23 -4.19 -5.80 5.35
N GLU A 24 -5.44 -5.90 5.79
CA GLU A 24 -6.07 -4.89 6.65
C GLU A 24 -5.93 -5.30 8.12
N GLN A 25 -5.34 -4.43 8.94
CA GLN A 25 -5.21 -4.64 10.39
C GLN A 25 -5.85 -3.49 11.17
N ASN A 26 -6.73 -3.83 12.12
CA ASN A 26 -7.32 -2.85 13.02
C ASN A 26 -6.46 -2.71 14.27
N THR A 27 -5.97 -1.50 14.54
CA THR A 27 -5.17 -1.19 15.71
C THR A 27 -5.86 -0.15 16.59
N ALA A 28 -5.41 0.00 17.84
CA ALA A 28 -5.87 1.09 18.71
C ALA A 28 -5.59 2.50 18.13
N ARG A 29 -4.70 2.62 17.14
CA ARG A 29 -4.32 3.88 16.48
C ARG A 29 -5.01 4.08 15.13
N GLY A 30 -5.91 3.18 14.74
CA GLY A 30 -6.59 3.19 13.45
C GLY A 30 -6.29 1.97 12.60
N GLU A 31 -6.77 2.02 11.35
CA GLU A 31 -6.62 0.97 10.34
C GLU A 31 -5.22 1.05 9.72
N VAL A 32 -4.57 -0.10 9.55
CA VAL A 32 -3.30 -0.23 8.83
C VAL A 32 -3.54 -1.11 7.62
N LEU A 33 -3.19 -0.60 6.45
CA LEU A 33 -3.18 -1.31 5.18
C LEU A 33 -1.73 -1.67 4.87
N GLU A 34 -1.39 -2.94 4.99
CA GLU A 34 -0.07 -3.46 4.63
C GLU A 34 -0.09 -3.95 3.19
N VAL A 35 0.75 -3.34 2.37
CA VAL A 35 0.94 -3.70 0.97
C VAL A 35 2.13 -4.64 0.88
N HIS A 36 1.86 -5.88 0.50
CA HIS A 36 2.85 -6.92 0.21
C HIS A 36 2.95 -7.05 -1.31
N VAL A 37 4.18 -7.10 -1.81
CA VAL A 37 4.49 -7.24 -3.24
C VAL A 37 5.67 -8.18 -3.42
N ASN A 38 5.92 -8.60 -4.66
CA ASN A 38 7.15 -9.29 -5.01
C ASN A 38 8.39 -8.44 -4.65
N PRO A 39 9.48 -9.03 -4.11
CA PRO A 39 10.71 -8.29 -3.78
C PRO A 39 11.26 -7.44 -4.93
N GLU A 40 11.17 -7.93 -6.17
CA GLU A 40 11.65 -7.23 -7.36
C GLU A 40 10.84 -5.94 -7.65
N ASP A 41 9.62 -5.86 -7.15
CA ASP A 41 8.71 -4.73 -7.33
C ASP A 41 8.75 -3.71 -6.18
N LEU A 42 9.36 -4.05 -5.04
CA LEU A 42 9.40 -3.19 -3.86
C LEU A 42 9.94 -1.79 -4.18
N GLY A 43 11.08 -1.73 -4.88
CA GLY A 43 11.70 -0.47 -5.28
C GLY A 43 10.78 0.41 -6.13
N ARG A 44 9.92 -0.20 -6.94
CA ARG A 44 8.96 0.49 -7.81
C ARG A 44 7.79 1.06 -7.03
N VAL A 45 7.24 0.30 -6.09
CA VAL A 45 6.14 0.72 -5.22
C VAL A 45 6.57 1.85 -4.28
N ILE A 46 7.78 1.76 -3.73
CA ILE A 46 8.36 2.85 -2.94
C ILE A 46 8.59 4.07 -3.84
N GLY A 47 9.20 3.85 -5.00
CA GLY A 47 9.55 4.88 -5.97
C GLY A 47 10.70 5.77 -5.51
N ARG A 48 11.28 6.54 -6.44
CA ARG A 48 12.42 7.43 -6.15
C ARG A 48 12.08 8.40 -5.03
N SER A 49 12.86 8.35 -3.95
CA SER A 49 12.67 9.15 -2.72
C SER A 49 11.31 8.92 -2.04
N GLY A 50 10.71 7.75 -2.21
CA GLY A 50 9.42 7.39 -1.62
C GLY A 50 8.21 8.07 -2.26
N ARG A 51 8.36 8.70 -3.43
CA ARG A 51 7.30 9.52 -4.04
C ARG A 51 6.04 8.72 -4.40
N THR A 52 6.20 7.49 -4.89
CA THR A 52 5.07 6.63 -5.26
C THR A 52 4.30 6.21 -4.01
N ALA A 53 4.98 5.67 -3.00
CA ALA A 53 4.36 5.32 -1.73
C ALA A 53 3.70 6.53 -1.03
N LYS A 54 4.29 7.73 -1.14
CA LYS A 54 3.68 8.96 -0.62
C LYS A 54 2.38 9.30 -1.35
N ALA A 55 2.33 9.19 -2.68
CA ALA A 55 1.12 9.44 -3.45
C ALA A 55 -0.02 8.47 -3.08
N LEU A 56 0.29 7.18 -2.93
CA LEU A 56 -0.66 6.17 -2.48
C LEU A 56 -1.22 6.50 -1.08
N ARG A 57 -0.36 6.88 -0.13
CA ARG A 57 -0.77 7.33 1.21
C ARG A 57 -1.69 8.55 1.15
N THR A 58 -1.39 9.53 0.30
CA THR A 58 -2.23 10.72 0.11
C THR A 58 -3.61 10.36 -0.41
N LEU A 59 -3.70 9.48 -1.41
CA LEU A 59 -4.98 9.00 -1.96
C LEU A 59 -5.80 8.26 -0.91
N VAL A 60 -5.19 7.32 -0.18
CA VAL A 60 -5.87 6.57 0.88
C VAL A 60 -6.37 7.51 1.98
N THR A 61 -5.55 8.49 2.39
CA THR A 61 -5.94 9.49 3.40
C THR A 61 -7.14 10.33 2.93
N ALA A 62 -7.15 10.74 1.66
CA ALA A 62 -8.24 11.52 1.09
C ALA A 62 -9.56 10.73 1.03
N LEU A 63 -9.48 9.42 0.77
CA LEU A 63 -10.64 8.52 0.69
C LEU A 63 -11.07 7.97 2.06
N ALA A 64 -10.24 8.13 3.10
CA ALA A 64 -10.52 7.59 4.42
C ALA A 64 -11.63 8.34 5.17
N ASP A 65 -12.08 9.49 4.68
CA ASP A 65 -13.19 10.29 5.23
C ASP A 65 -13.03 10.57 6.73
N GLY A 66 -11.86 11.10 7.11
CA GLY A 66 -11.52 11.41 8.50
C GLY A 66 -11.14 10.20 9.37
N ARG A 67 -11.29 8.97 8.88
CA ARG A 67 -10.76 7.78 9.56
C ARG A 67 -9.24 7.78 9.53
N ARG A 68 -8.63 7.34 10.63
CA ARG A 68 -7.18 7.23 10.75
C ARG A 68 -6.72 5.94 10.07
N VAL A 69 -6.21 6.07 8.84
CA VAL A 69 -5.74 4.95 8.02
C VAL A 69 -4.27 5.17 7.67
N ARG A 70 -3.43 4.16 7.86
CA ARG A 70 -2.01 4.17 7.52
C ARG A 70 -1.72 3.14 6.44
N VAL A 71 -0.82 3.47 5.51
CA VAL A 71 -0.34 2.53 4.49
C VAL A 71 1.13 2.24 4.72
N ASP A 72 1.43 0.96 4.93
CA ASP A 72 2.78 0.43 5.05
C ASP A 72 3.07 -0.44 3.83
N VAL A 73 4.27 -0.30 3.27
CA VAL A 73 4.77 -1.20 2.23
C VAL A 73 5.74 -2.12 2.94
N VAL A 74 5.42 -3.42 2.97
CA VAL A 74 6.14 -4.40 3.77
C VAL A 74 7.17 -5.08 2.87
N ASP A 75 8.40 -5.15 3.36
CA ASP A 75 9.46 -5.94 2.76
C ASP A 75 9.28 -7.41 3.17
N THR A 76 9.27 -8.31 2.19
CA THR A 76 9.10 -9.75 2.41
C THR A 76 10.42 -10.47 2.71
N ASP A 77 11.56 -9.78 2.69
CA ASP A 77 12.90 -10.36 2.91
C ASP A 77 13.28 -10.55 4.39
N ALA A 78 12.31 -10.81 5.28
CA ALA A 78 12.53 -11.05 6.72
C ALA A 78 12.40 -12.53 7.13
#